data_AF-A0A843CXF6-F1
#
_entry.id   AF-A0A843CXF6-F1
#
_cell.length_a   1.000
_cell.length_b   1.000
_cell.length_c   1.000
_cell.angle_alpha   90.00
_cell.angle_beta   90.00
_cell.angle_gamma   90.00
#
_symmetry.space_group_name_H-M   'P 1'
#
loop_
_entity.id
_entity.type
_entity.pdbx_description
1 polymer ?
#
loop_
_entity_poly.entity_id
_entity_poly.type
_entity_poly.pdbx_seq_one_letter_code
_entity_poly.pdbx_strand_id
1 'polypeptide(L)'
;MSNIPYNSLKATSTATQMRNKMELKLKKKLGEQRIIGPLDPYIKRACDEGLIDEVTRDKLIQISLYCEDVLLTSNATEIPPFDTLLEWSKFIDEF
;
A
#
# COMPACT_ATOMS: atom_id res chain seq x y z
N MET A 1 4.88 20.23 -3.83
CA MET A 1 6.01 19.41 -4.33
C MET A 1 6.38 18.41 -3.24
N SER A 2 6.63 17.15 -3.60
CA SER A 2 7.04 16.14 -2.62
C SER A 2 8.47 16.41 -2.14
N ASN A 3 8.66 16.41 -0.82
CA ASN A 3 9.96 16.66 -0.19
C ASN A 3 10.86 15.41 -0.15
N ILE A 4 10.43 14.29 -0.76
CA ILE A 4 11.13 13.01 -0.72
C ILE A 4 11.56 12.65 -2.16
N PRO A 5 12.86 12.56 -2.46
CA PRO A 5 13.33 12.08 -3.75
C PRO A 5 12.92 10.62 -3.97
N TYR A 6 12.52 10.27 -5.19
CA TYR A 6 11.96 8.97 -5.53
C TYR A 6 12.86 7.77 -5.22
N ASN A 7 14.13 7.83 -5.64
CA ASN A 7 15.12 6.80 -5.35
C ASN A 7 15.84 7.00 -4.01
N SER A 8 15.26 7.77 -3.08
CA SER A 8 15.88 7.97 -1.77
C SER A 8 15.60 6.80 -0.83
N LEU A 9 16.52 6.55 0.10
CA LEU A 9 16.32 5.62 1.22
C LEU A 9 15.03 5.94 2.01
N LYS A 10 14.63 7.21 2.04
CA LYS A 10 13.40 7.65 2.70
C LYS A 10 12.16 7.15 1.96
N ALA A 11 12.11 7.26 0.62
CA ALA A 11 11.01 6.72 -0.18
C ALA A 11 10.90 5.20 -0.02
N THR A 12 12.01 4.48 -0.16
CA THR A 12 12.07 3.02 0.03
C THR A 12 11.60 2.61 1.42
N SER A 13 12.06 3.29 2.47
CA SER A 13 11.66 3.02 3.86
C SER A 13 10.16 3.27 4.07
N THR A 14 9.64 4.39 3.56
CA THR A 14 8.21 4.71 3.67
C THR A 14 7.35 3.67 2.94
N ALA A 15 7.67 3.34 1.69
CA ALA A 15 6.95 2.31 0.93
C ALA A 15 6.99 0.94 1.62
N THR A 16 8.16 0.56 2.17
CA THR A 16 8.31 -0.70 2.94
C THR A 16 7.41 -0.73 4.16
N GLN A 17 7.37 0.35 4.95
CA GLN A 17 6.53 0.42 6.14
C GLN A 17 5.03 0.32 5.80
N MET A 18 4.60 1.06 4.78
CA MET A 18 3.22 1.04 4.32
C MET A 18 2.80 -0.34 3.81
N ARG A 19 3.64 -0.95 2.96
CA ARG A 19 3.44 -2.31 2.46
C ARG A 19 3.30 -3.32 3.60
N ASN A 20 4.19 -3.28 4.58
CA ASN A 20 4.17 -4.19 5.73
C ASN A 20 2.88 -4.03 6.56
N LYS A 21 2.43 -2.79 6.79
CA LYS A 21 1.18 -2.53 7.51
C LYS A 21 -0.03 -3.12 6.76
N MET A 22 -0.12 -2.88 5.46
CA MET A 22 -1.20 -3.46 4.64
C MET A 22 -1.17 -4.98 4.64
N GLU A 23 0.02 -5.57 4.48
CA GLU A 23 0.20 -7.02 4.50
C GLU A 23 -0.32 -7.64 5.80
N LEU A 24 0.04 -7.06 6.96
CA LEU A 24 -0.41 -7.55 8.27
C LEU A 24 -1.94 -7.50 8.41
N LYS A 25 -2.57 -6.43 7.92
CA LYS A 25 -4.02 -6.27 7.97
C LYS A 25 -4.74 -7.23 7.05
N LEU A 26 -4.28 -7.35 5.80
CA LEU A 26 -4.84 -8.28 4.82
C LEU A 26 -4.71 -9.72 5.30
N LYS A 27 -3.56 -10.11 5.88
CA LYS A 27 -3.39 -11.43 6.51
C LYS A 27 -4.45 -11.70 7.58
N LYS A 28 -4.65 -10.75 8.48
CA LYS A 28 -5.62 -10.89 9.57
C LYS A 28 -7.05 -11.00 9.05
N LYS A 29 -7.43 -10.17 8.07
CA LYS A 29 -8.78 -10.19 7.48
C LYS A 29 -9.05 -11.48 6.70
N LEU A 30 -8.10 -11.92 5.88
CA LEU A 30 -8.23 -13.08 5.00
C LEU A 30 -7.89 -14.41 5.68
N GLY A 31 -7.43 -14.40 6.95
CA GLY A 31 -6.98 -15.61 7.64
C GLY A 31 -5.71 -16.23 7.05
N GLU A 32 -4.89 -15.45 6.34
CA GLU A 32 -3.68 -15.94 5.66
C GLU A 32 -2.47 -15.96 6.60
N GLN A 33 -1.70 -17.05 6.57
CA GLN A 33 -0.42 -17.12 7.27
C GLN A 33 0.65 -16.27 6.57
N ARG A 34 0.60 -16.22 5.24
CA ARG A 34 1.57 -15.51 4.42
C ARG A 34 0.93 -14.93 3.17
N ILE A 35 1.37 -13.74 2.80
CA ILE A 35 1.09 -13.12 1.50
C ILE A 35 2.38 -13.16 0.69
N ILE A 36 2.32 -13.66 -0.54
CA ILE A 36 3.48 -13.78 -1.43
C ILE A 36 3.15 -13.06 -2.73
N GLY A 37 4.03 -12.16 -3.16
CA GLY A 37 3.85 -11.40 -4.39
C GLY A 37 3.10 -10.06 -4.18
N PRO A 38 2.44 -9.53 -5.22
CA PRO A 38 1.76 -8.23 -5.15
C PRO A 38 0.57 -8.26 -4.19
N LEU A 39 0.19 -7.09 -3.64
CA LEU A 39 -0.94 -7.02 -2.70
C LEU A 39 -2.29 -6.90 -3.41
N ASP A 40 -2.32 -6.45 -4.67
CA ASP A 40 -3.54 -6.25 -5.45
C ASP A 40 -4.51 -7.45 -5.41
N PRO A 41 -4.05 -8.70 -5.62
CA PRO A 41 -4.97 -9.84 -5.70
C PRO A 41 -5.64 -10.11 -4.35
N TYR A 42 -4.91 -9.88 -3.26
CA TYR A 42 -5.40 -10.06 -1.90
C TYR A 42 -6.38 -8.95 -1.51
N ILE A 43 -6.16 -7.72 -1.97
CA ILE A 43 -7.07 -6.59 -1.76
C ILE A 43 -8.39 -6.84 -2.51
N LYS A 44 -8.32 -7.27 -3.77
CA LYS A 44 -9.52 -7.61 -4.57
C LYS A 44 -10.31 -8.73 -3.91
N ARG A 45 -9.63 -9.80 -3.49
CA ARG A 45 -10.28 -10.91 -2.77
C ARG A 45 -10.95 -10.45 -1.48
N ALA A 46 -10.30 -9.58 -0.68
CA ALA A 46 -10.91 -9.04 0.52
C ALA A 46 -12.19 -8.24 0.23
N CYS A 47 -12.25 -7.54 -0.91
CA CYS A 47 -13.45 -6.86 -1.37
C CYS A 47 -14.53 -7.85 -1.82
N ASP A 48 -14.16 -8.88 -2.60
CA ASP A 48 -15.08 -9.90 -3.11
C ASP A 48 -15.73 -10.72 -1.96
N GLU A 49 -14.98 -10.94 -0.87
CA GLU A 49 -15.46 -11.57 0.36
C GLU A 49 -16.26 -10.62 1.27
N GLY A 50 -16.41 -9.34 0.90
CA GLY A 50 -17.14 -8.34 1.67
C GLY A 50 -16.45 -7.88 2.96
N LEU A 51 -15.14 -8.11 3.09
CA LEU A 51 -14.33 -7.72 4.27
C LEU A 51 -13.91 -6.24 4.24
N ILE A 52 -13.99 -5.63 3.05
CA ILE A 52 -13.80 -4.20 2.78
C ILE A 52 -14.75 -3.78 1.66
N ASP A 53 -15.10 -2.49 1.60
CA ASP A 53 -15.90 -1.92 0.52
C ASP A 53 -15.07 -1.53 -0.72
N GLU A 54 -15.75 -1.20 -1.81
CA GLU A 54 -15.12 -0.84 -3.09
C GLU A 54 -14.26 0.42 -3.00
N VAL A 55 -14.66 1.40 -2.19
CA VAL A 55 -13.92 2.65 -2.00
C VAL A 55 -12.59 2.36 -1.31
N THR A 56 -12.63 1.48 -0.31
CA THR A 56 -11.47 1.01 0.44
C THR A 56 -10.55 0.20 -0.45
N ARG A 57 -11.11 -0.71 -1.26
CA ARG A 57 -10.36 -1.49 -2.27
C ARG A 57 -9.57 -0.57 -3.20
N ASP A 58 -10.23 0.42 -3.81
CA ASP A 58 -9.60 1.29 -4.79
C ASP A 58 -8.46 2.11 -4.17
N LYS A 59 -8.67 2.58 -2.94
CA LYS A 59 -7.64 3.30 -2.20
C LYS A 59 -6.44 2.41 -1.84
N LEU A 60 -6.68 1.17 -1.42
CA LEU A 60 -5.61 0.22 -1.11
C LEU A 60 -4.84 -0.21 -2.35
N ILE A 61 -5.51 -0.38 -3.50
CA ILE A 61 -4.84 -0.65 -4.78
C ILE A 61 -3.93 0.52 -5.16
N GLN A 62 -4.40 1.76 -5.05
CA GLN A 62 -3.58 2.95 -5.30
C GLN A 62 -2.30 2.94 -4.45
N ILE A 63 -2.43 2.64 -3.15
CA ILE A 63 -1.29 2.59 -2.24
C ILE A 63 -0.36 1.41 -2.56
N SER A 64 -0.92 0.24 -2.92
CA SER A 64 -0.15 -0.94 -3.33
C SER A 64 0.73 -0.64 -4.54
N LEU A 65 0.16 0.00 -5.57
CA LEU A 65 0.88 0.38 -6.77
C LEU A 65 2.05 1.32 -6.45
N TYR A 66 1.83 2.34 -5.62
CA TYR A 66 2.93 3.19 -5.14
C TYR A 66 4.04 2.37 -4.46
N CYS A 67 3.69 1.43 -3.58
CA CYS A 67 4.68 0.60 -2.90
C CYS A 67 5.46 -0.27 -3.90
N GLU A 68 4.79 -0.86 -4.88
CA GLU A 68 5.41 -1.71 -5.90
C GLU A 68 6.30 -0.89 -6.84
N ASP A 69 5.87 0.31 -7.23
CA ASP A 69 6.67 1.18 -8.08
C ASP A 69 7.97 1.59 -7.39
N VAL A 70 7.89 2.01 -6.12
CA VAL A 70 9.07 2.43 -5.35
C VAL A 70 10.02 1.25 -5.05
N LEU A 71 9.48 0.04 -4.83
CA LEU A 71 10.29 -1.10 -4.37
C LEU A 71 10.79 -2.01 -5.49
N LEU A 72 10.09 -2.10 -6.63
CA LEU A 72 10.31 -3.16 -7.62
C LEU A 72 10.58 -2.66 -9.03
N THR A 73 9.81 -1.68 -9.52
CA THR A 73 9.80 -1.35 -10.96
C THR A 73 10.51 -0.02 -11.29
N SER A 74 10.61 0.91 -10.34
CA SER A 74 11.07 2.28 -10.55
C SER A 74 10.32 3.03 -11.67
N ASN A 75 9.09 2.61 -12.01
CA ASN A 75 8.32 3.19 -13.10
C ASN A 75 7.64 4.53 -12.74
N ALA A 76 7.52 4.85 -11.45
CA ALA A 76 6.92 6.10 -11.04
C ALA A 76 7.91 7.26 -11.15
N THR A 77 7.44 8.35 -11.77
CA THR A 77 8.23 9.56 -12.02
C THR A 77 8.23 10.53 -10.84
N GLU A 78 7.27 10.39 -9.92
CA GLU A 78 7.09 11.29 -8.78
C GLU A 78 6.59 10.54 -7.53
N ILE A 79 7.09 10.94 -6.34
CA ILE A 79 6.58 10.49 -5.04
C ILE A 79 5.41 11.40 -4.64
N PRO A 80 4.32 10.88 -4.06
CA PRO A 80 3.27 11.70 -3.48
C PRO A 80 3.80 12.69 -2.43
N PRO A 81 3.13 13.83 -2.20
CA PRO A 81 3.46 14.72 -1.09
C PRO A 81 3.45 14.00 0.26
N PHE A 82 4.25 14.48 1.22
CA PHE A 82 4.36 13.85 2.53
C PHE A 82 3.01 13.77 3.27
N ASP A 83 2.17 14.80 3.16
CA ASP A 83 0.83 14.81 3.77
C ASP A 83 -0.05 13.68 3.22
N THR A 84 0.03 13.41 1.91
CA THR A 84 -0.67 12.29 1.28
C THR A 84 -0.16 10.94 1.80
N LEU A 85 1.16 10.80 1.99
CA LEU A 85 1.73 9.58 2.57
C LEU A 85 1.30 9.37 4.03
N LEU A 86 1.19 10.44 4.80
CA LEU A 86 0.64 10.40 6.16
C LEU A 86 -0.83 10.00 6.17
N GLU A 87 -1.65 10.58 5.30
CA GLU A 87 -3.05 10.20 5.13
C GLU A 87 -3.20 8.73 4.76
N TRP A 88 -2.39 8.24 3.82
CA TRP A 88 -2.40 6.84 3.44
C TRP A 88 -1.99 5.93 4.60
N SER A 89 -0.99 6.31 5.40
CA SER A 89 -0.64 5.52 6.59
C SER A 89 -1.79 5.45 7.59
N LYS A 90 -2.48 6.57 7.86
CA LYS A 90 -3.63 6.59 8.78
C LYS A 90 -4.77 5.75 8.23
N PHE A 91 -5.08 5.90 6.96
CA PHE A 91 -6.07 5.11 6.26
C PHE A 91 -5.78 3.61 6.36
N ILE A 92 -4.52 3.20 6.15
CA ILE A 92 -4.10 1.82 6.36
C ILE A 92 -4.41 1.37 7.78
N ASP A 93 -4.08 2.18 8.79
CA ASP A 93 -4.28 1.83 10.20
C ASP A 93 -5.77 1.71 10.60
N GLU A 94 -6.69 2.28 9.81
CA GLU A 94 -8.12 2.35 10.13
C GLU A 94 -9.00 1.29 9.42
N PHE A 95 -8.62 0.76 8.25
CA PHE A 95 -9.46 -0.20 7.50
C PHE A 95 -9.50 -1.63 8.06
#